data_AF-A0A0A7IE59-F1
#
_entry.id   AF-A0A0A7IE59-F1
#
_cell.length_a   1.000
_cell.length_b   1.000
_cell.length_c   1.000
_cell.angle_alpha   90.00
_cell.angle_beta   90.00
_cell.angle_gamma   90.00
#
_symmetry.space_group_name_H-M   'P 1'
#
loop_
_entity.id
_entity.type
_entity.pdbx_description
1 polymer ?
#
loop_
_entity_poly.entity_id
_entity_poly.type
_entity_poly.pdbx_seq_one_letter_code
_entity_poly.pdbx_strand_id
1 'polypeptide(L)'
;MKNLRLDAACAGSFEQFLADGCDETTLQNAIGNASIMYHGMFYEPFLNIEDTSVDVSDEELYQWVCWCIFYGKLKEEYPLMNQ
;
A
#
# COMPACT_ATOMS: atom_id res chain seq x y z
N MET A 1 8.73 23.65 1.09
CA MET A 1 8.34 22.35 1.66
C MET A 1 9.46 21.38 1.34
N LYS A 2 10.07 20.77 2.36
CA LYS A 2 11.15 19.80 2.14
C LYS A 2 10.55 18.56 1.50
N ASN A 3 11.00 18.23 0.29
CA ASN A 3 10.80 16.90 -0.28
C ASN A 3 11.39 15.91 0.72
N LEU A 4 10.53 15.30 1.54
CA LEU A 4 10.91 14.13 2.32
C LEU A 4 11.18 13.04 1.29
N ARG A 5 12.46 12.92 0.98
CA ARG A 5 13.15 11.81 0.35
C ARG A 5 12.29 10.55 0.28
N LEU A 6 11.79 10.29 -0.93
CA LEU A 6 11.53 8.95 -1.45
C LEU A 6 12.84 8.14 -1.63
N ASP A 7 13.96 8.57 -1.05
CA ASP A 7 15.27 7.89 -1.12
C ASP A 7 15.42 6.74 -0.10
N ALA A 8 14.36 6.38 0.64
CA ALA A 8 14.41 5.36 1.70
C ALA A 8 13.75 4.02 1.34
N ALA A 9 13.14 3.90 0.17
CA ALA A 9 12.81 2.62 -0.46
C ALA A 9 13.96 2.32 -1.46
N CYS A 10 14.83 1.32 -1.34
CA CYS A 10 14.86 0.11 -0.53
C CYS A 10 16.32 -0.30 -0.31
N ALA A 11 16.76 -0.46 0.95
CA ALA A 11 17.82 -1.42 1.27
C ALA A 11 17.26 -2.70 1.92
N GLY A 12 15.95 -2.72 2.24
CA GLY A 12 15.23 -3.86 2.81
C GLY A 12 14.37 -4.59 1.77
N SER A 13 14.02 -5.84 2.05
CA SER A 13 13.12 -6.62 1.21
C SER A 13 11.67 -6.16 1.38
N PHE A 14 10.77 -6.58 0.47
CA PHE A 14 9.35 -6.26 0.58
C PHE A 14 8.73 -6.83 1.86
N GLU A 15 9.16 -8.01 2.29
CA GLU A 15 8.72 -8.63 3.55
C GLU A 15 9.11 -7.79 4.77
N GLN A 16 10.29 -7.18 4.73
CA GLN A 16 10.71 -6.27 5.79
C GLN A 16 9.87 -4.99 5.80
N PHE A 17 9.58 -4.43 4.62
CA PHE A 17 8.68 -3.28 4.50
C PHE A 17 7.27 -3.58 5.05
N LEU A 18 6.72 -4.77 4.78
CA LEU A 18 5.43 -5.20 5.34
C LEU A 18 5.48 -5.31 6.87
N ALA A 19 6.54 -5.92 7.41
CA ALA A 19 6.71 -6.12 8.86
C ALA A 19 6.86 -4.78 9.60
N ASP A 20 7.68 -3.86 9.07
CA ASP A 20 7.91 -2.54 9.65
C ASP A 20 6.62 -1.69 9.67
N GLY A 21 5.75 -1.82 8.65
CA GLY A 21 4.47 -1.12 8.60
C GLY A 21 3.38 -1.68 9.53
N CYS A 22 3.60 -2.87 10.11
CA CYS A 22 2.60 -3.61 10.87
C CYS A 22 2.92 -3.72 12.38
N ASP A 23 4.05 -3.18 12.86
CA ASP A 23 4.63 -3.62 14.14
C ASP A 23 3.88 -3.20 15.43
N GLU A 24 2.97 -2.21 15.39
CA GLU A 24 2.34 -1.69 16.62
C GLU A 24 0.83 -1.37 16.52
N THR A 25 0.17 -1.66 15.39
CA THR A 25 -1.26 -1.29 15.17
C THR A 25 -2.12 -2.45 14.67
N THR A 26 -3.45 -2.32 14.77
CA THR A 26 -4.36 -3.28 14.13
C THR A 26 -4.17 -3.26 12.61
N LEU A 27 -4.36 -4.40 11.95
CA LEU A 27 -4.22 -4.51 10.48
C LEU A 27 -5.03 -3.44 9.72
N GLN A 28 -6.23 -3.10 10.20
CA GLN A 28 -7.06 -2.03 9.65
C GLN A 28 -6.41 -0.64 9.73
N ASN A 29 -5.70 -0.33 10.83
CA ASN A 29 -4.96 0.92 10.95
C ASN A 29 -3.76 0.93 9.99
N ALA A 30 -3.08 -0.21 9.84
CA ALA A 30 -1.97 -0.35 8.89
C ALA A 30 -2.45 -0.12 7.44
N ILE A 31 -3.59 -0.73 7.05
CA ILE A 31 -4.25 -0.50 5.75
C ILE A 31 -4.61 0.98 5.57
N GLY A 32 -5.20 1.60 6.58
CA GLY A 32 -5.57 3.02 6.55
C GLY A 32 -4.36 3.94 6.34
N ASN A 33 -3.28 3.71 7.08
CA ASN A 33 -2.04 4.46 6.96
C ASN A 33 -1.38 4.27 5.58
N ALA A 34 -1.31 3.02 5.09
CA ALA A 34 -0.78 2.73 3.77
C ALA A 34 -1.64 3.37 2.66
N SER A 35 -2.97 3.37 2.80
CA SER A 35 -3.88 4.03 1.85
C SER A 35 -3.67 5.55 1.80
N ILE A 36 -3.44 6.19 2.95
CA ILE A 36 -3.11 7.62 3.01
C ILE A 36 -1.78 7.90 2.31
N MET A 37 -0.78 7.04 2.52
CA MET A 37 0.52 7.18 1.86
C MET A 37 0.42 6.99 0.35
N TYR A 38 -0.31 5.97 -0.11
CA TYR A 38 -0.59 5.76 -1.53
C TYR A 38 -1.26 6.99 -2.15
N HIS A 39 -2.32 7.52 -1.53
CA HIS A 39 -2.97 8.74 -2.00
C HIS A 39 -2.01 9.93 -2.06
N GLY A 40 -1.09 10.04 -1.10
CA GLY A 40 -0.04 11.07 -1.15
C GLY A 40 0.95 10.92 -2.31
N MET A 41 1.19 9.68 -2.78
CA MET A 41 2.11 9.39 -3.88
C MET A 41 1.44 9.54 -5.26
N PHE A 42 0.20 9.09 -5.40
CA PHE A 42 -0.48 8.96 -6.69
C PHE A 42 -1.63 9.95 -6.89
N TYR A 43 -1.99 10.74 -5.85
CA TYR A 43 -3.09 11.71 -5.87
C TYR A 43 -4.46 11.10 -6.19
N GLU A 44 -4.64 9.82 -5.87
CA GLU A 44 -5.88 9.08 -6.10
C GLU A 44 -6.18 8.15 -4.91
N PRO A 45 -7.46 7.85 -4.63
CA PRO A 45 -7.81 6.88 -3.61
C PRO A 45 -7.41 5.46 -4.03
N PHE A 46 -6.96 4.65 -3.06
CA PHE A 46 -6.65 3.25 -3.32
C PHE A 46 -7.93 2.45 -3.61
N LEU A 47 -8.90 2.48 -2.69
CA LEU A 47 -10.24 1.92 -2.87
C LEU A 47 -11.29 3.03 -3.01
N ASN A 48 -12.30 2.79 -3.84
CA ASN A 48 -13.52 3.58 -3.87
C ASN A 48 -14.57 2.92 -2.97
N ILE A 49 -15.25 3.70 -2.12
CA ILE A 49 -16.26 3.18 -1.17
C ILE A 49 -17.46 2.56 -1.91
N GLU A 50 -17.74 3.02 -3.13
CA GLU A 50 -18.80 2.49 -4.00
C GLU A 50 -18.36 1.25 -4.78
N ASP A 51 -17.07 0.93 -4.77
CA ASP A 51 -16.51 -0.19 -5.50
C ASP A 51 -16.49 -1.45 -4.63
N THR A 52 -17.59 -2.20 -4.73
CA THR A 52 -17.73 -3.50 -4.06
C THR A 52 -17.12 -4.65 -4.87
N SER A 53 -16.38 -4.37 -5.95
CA SER A 53 -15.78 -5.41 -6.79
C SER A 53 -14.51 -6.03 -6.19
N VAL A 54 -13.95 -5.38 -5.17
CA VAL A 54 -12.76 -5.83 -4.45
C VAL A 54 -13.17 -6.78 -3.33
N ASP A 55 -13.19 -8.08 -3.62
CA ASP A 55 -13.38 -9.16 -2.65
C ASP A 55 -12.03 -9.81 -2.30
N VAL A 56 -11.25 -9.11 -1.47
CA VAL A 56 -9.96 -9.60 -0.97
C VAL A 56 -9.93 -9.47 0.56
N SER A 57 -9.14 -10.32 1.21
CA SER A 57 -8.91 -10.23 2.66
C SER A 57 -8.17 -8.94 3.05
N ASP A 58 -8.29 -8.53 4.31
CA ASP A 58 -7.56 -7.37 4.85
C ASP A 58 -6.04 -7.55 4.66
N GLU A 59 -5.51 -8.77 4.80
CA GLU A 59 -4.10 -9.08 4.58
C GLU A 59 -3.68 -8.90 3.12
N GLU A 60 -4.50 -9.37 2.17
CA GLU A 60 -4.25 -9.18 0.75
C GLU A 60 -4.35 -7.71 0.34
N LEU A 61 -5.33 -6.99 0.89
CA LEU A 61 -5.47 -5.55 0.68
C LEU A 61 -4.23 -4.79 1.19
N TYR A 62 -3.75 -5.13 2.38
CA TYR A 62 -2.54 -4.54 2.95
C TYR A 62 -1.31 -4.83 2.09
N GLN A 63 -1.12 -6.08 1.66
CA GLN A 63 -0.02 -6.44 0.77
C GLN A 63 -0.10 -5.69 -0.56
N TRP A 64 -1.29 -5.56 -1.13
CA TRP A 64 -1.50 -4.88 -2.40
C TRP A 64 -1.13 -3.39 -2.32
N VAL A 65 -1.64 -2.66 -1.31
CA VAL A 65 -1.31 -1.24 -1.16
C VAL A 65 0.18 -1.05 -0.89
N CYS A 66 0.77 -1.89 -0.04
CA CYS A 66 2.21 -1.85 0.25
C CYS A 66 3.07 -2.17 -0.97
N TRP A 67 2.65 -3.11 -1.82
CA TRP A 67 3.34 -3.41 -3.08
C TRP A 67 3.37 -2.19 -4.00
N CYS A 68 2.23 -1.50 -4.12
CA CYS A 68 2.12 -0.28 -4.92
C CYS A 68 3.07 0.82 -4.41
N ILE A 69 3.13 1.02 -3.10
CA ILE A 69 4.04 1.99 -2.48
C ILE A 69 5.50 1.59 -2.70
N PHE A 70 5.85 0.34 -2.40
CA PHE A 70 7.23 -0.15 -2.43
C PHE A 70 7.82 -0.12 -3.85
N TYR A 71 7.04 -0.53 -4.84
CA TYR A 71 7.48 -0.56 -6.24
C TYR A 71 7.13 0.72 -7.02
N GLY A 72 6.41 1.67 -6.41
CA GLY A 72 5.97 2.89 -7.08
C GLY A 72 5.02 2.61 -8.26
N LYS A 73 4.11 1.65 -8.09
CA LYS A 73 3.20 1.16 -9.13
C LYS A 73 1.74 1.49 -8.82
N LEU A 74 0.94 1.64 -9.86
CA LEU A 74 -0.51 1.83 -9.71
C LEU A 74 -1.20 0.54 -9.29
N LYS A 75 -2.35 0.65 -8.62
CA LYS A 75 -3.10 -0.50 -8.12
C LYS A 75 -3.50 -1.50 -9.21
N GLU A 76 -3.79 -1.03 -10.43
CA GLU A 76 -4.14 -1.87 -11.59
C GLU A 76 -2.97 -2.71 -12.10
N GLU A 77 -1.74 -2.34 -11.76
CA GLU A 77 -0.52 -3.08 -12.14
C GLU A 77 -0.23 -4.25 -11.19
N TYR A 78 -1.06 -4.47 -10.16
CA TYR A 78 -0.81 -5.52 -9.19
C TYR A 78 -0.94 -6.92 -9.81
N PRO A 79 0.06 -7.80 -9.67
CA PRO A 79 0.09 -9.08 -10.37
C PRO A 79 -1.09 -10.02 -10.07
N LEU A 80 -1.65 -9.97 -8.86
CA LEU A 80 -2.72 -10.87 -8.43
C LEU A 80 -4.13 -10.41 -8.83
N MET A 81 -4.30 -9.14 -9.22
CA MET A 81 -5.58 -8.62 -9.76
C MET A 81 -5.83 -9.03 -11.22
N ASN A 82 -4.80 -9.52 -11.92
CA ASN A 82 -4.84 -9.88 -13.33
C ASN A 82 -4.93 -11.40 -13.57
N GLN A 83 -5.30 -12.18 -12.55
CA GLN A 83 -5.51 -13.64 -12.63
C GLN A 83 -6.99 -13.99 -12.76
#